data_AF-A0A7G3ZLH3-F1
#
_entry.id   AF-A0A7G3ZLH3-F1
#
_cell.length_a   1.000
_cell.length_b   1.000
_cell.length_c   1.000
_cell.angle_alpha   90.00
_cell.angle_beta   90.00
_cell.angle_gamma   90.00
#
_symmetry.space_group_name_H-M   'P 1'
#
loop_
_entity.id
_entity.type
_entity.pdbx_description
1 polymer ?
#
loop_
_entity_poly.entity_id
_entity_poly.type
_entity_poly.pdbx_seq_one_letter_code
_entity_poly.pdbx_strand_id
1 'polypeptide(L)'
;MSTRKAENDKILAQLKGKLWYCIERQIAEETPFDTSCTASFTNALVELCYLQLVEMGKDLEAFARHASRDTITVDDMMLLLRKTPHLQKMLLPDDLR
;
A
#
# COMPACT_ATOMS: atom_id res chain seq x y z
N MET A 1 -18.75 22.99 5.82
CA MET A 1 -17.37 22.47 5.76
C MET A 1 -17.02 21.51 6.89
N SER A 2 -17.61 21.64 8.10
CA SER A 2 -17.31 20.79 9.27
C SER A 2 -17.65 19.29 9.12
N THR A 3 -18.77 18.96 8.47
CA THR A 3 -19.27 17.56 8.41
C THR A 3 -18.45 16.63 7.52
N ARG A 4 -18.04 17.09 6.32
CA ARG A 4 -17.24 16.28 5.38
C ARG A 4 -15.86 15.91 5.93
N LYS A 5 -15.24 16.85 6.67
CA LYS A 5 -13.94 16.59 7.31
C LYS A 5 -14.08 15.50 8.38
N ALA A 6 -15.08 15.62 9.26
CA ALA A 6 -15.35 14.61 10.28
C ALA A 6 -15.65 13.23 9.69
N GLU A 7 -16.36 13.18 8.56
CA GLU A 7 -16.63 11.93 7.83
C GLU A 7 -15.35 11.33 7.24
N ASN A 8 -14.50 12.14 6.61
CA ASN A 8 -13.20 11.69 6.10
C ASN A 8 -12.29 11.17 7.22
N ASP A 9 -12.23 11.88 8.36
CA ASP A 9 -11.44 11.48 9.52
C ASP A 9 -11.93 10.13 10.08
N LYS A 10 -13.25 9.92 10.10
CA LYS A 10 -13.87 8.64 10.50
C LYS A 10 -13.52 7.51 9.53
N ILE A 11 -13.62 7.74 8.22
CA ILE A 11 -13.24 6.76 7.20
C ILE A 11 -11.75 6.43 7.31
N LEU A 12 -10.90 7.44 7.48
CA LEU A 12 -9.47 7.25 7.64
C LEU A 12 -9.14 6.39 8.86
N ALA A 13 -9.78 6.63 10.00
CA ALA A 13 -9.61 5.81 11.20
C ALA A 13 -10.03 4.34 10.95
N GLN A 14 -11.13 4.11 10.23
CA GLN A 14 -11.57 2.76 9.87
C GLN A 14 -10.60 2.06 8.91
N LEU A 15 -10.08 2.77 7.90
CA LEU A 15 -9.09 2.24 6.97
C LEU A 15 -7.78 1.89 7.67
N LYS A 16 -7.29 2.75 8.55
CA LYS A 16 -6.10 2.48 9.37
C LYS A 16 -6.29 1.29 10.30
N GLY A 17 -7.48 1.14 10.91
CA GLY A 17 -7.80 -0.04 11.72
C GLY A 17 -7.77 -1.35 10.91
N LYS A 18 -8.30 -1.34 9.69
CA LYS A 18 -8.21 -2.49 8.78
C LYS A 18 -6.78 -2.78 8.33
N LEU A 19 -6.00 -1.74 8.02
CA LEU A 19 -4.60 -1.87 7.65
C LEU A 19 -3.79 -2.47 8.81
N TRP A 20 -4.03 -2.02 10.04
CA TRP A 20 -3.45 -2.58 11.25
C TRP A 20 -3.71 -4.08 11.36
N TYR A 21 -4.97 -4.52 11.19
CA TYR A 21 -5.31 -5.93 11.24
C TYR A 21 -4.57 -6.76 10.17
N CYS A 22 -4.51 -6.27 8.93
CA CYS A 22 -3.77 -6.96 7.86
C CYS A 22 -2.27 -7.05 8.15
N ILE A 23 -1.69 -6.03 8.78
CA ILE A 23 -0.26 -5.99 9.12
C ILE A 23 0.03 -6.89 10.33
N GLU A 24 -0.79 -6.85 11.37
CA GLU A 24 -0.66 -7.74 12.52
C GLU A 24 -0.71 -9.21 12.08
N ARG A 25 -1.65 -9.57 11.20
CA ARG A 25 -1.73 -10.93 10.67
C ARG A 25 -0.47 -11.33 9.89
N GLN A 26 0.04 -10.47 9.01
CA GLN A 26 1.29 -10.72 8.28
C GLN A 26 2.49 -10.84 9.21
N ILE A 27 2.58 -10.01 10.26
CA ILE A 27 3.62 -10.13 11.28
C ILE A 27 3.52 -11.51 11.94
N ALA A 28 2.32 -11.95 12.35
CA ALA A 28 2.15 -13.25 12.99
C ALA A 28 2.50 -14.43 12.06
N GLU A 29 2.25 -14.31 10.75
CA GLU A 29 2.55 -15.34 9.74
C GLU A 29 4.05 -15.41 9.41
N GLU A 30 4.72 -14.26 9.30
CA GLU A 30 6.09 -14.16 8.79
C GLU A 30 7.15 -14.08 9.90
N THR A 31 6.77 -13.82 11.16
CA THR A 31 7.71 -13.74 12.29
C THR A 31 8.11 -15.13 12.76
N PRO A 32 9.42 -15.43 12.87
CA PRO A 32 9.89 -16.69 13.43
C PRO A 32 9.39 -16.94 14.85
N PHE A 33 9.23 -18.21 15.23
CA PHE A 33 8.67 -18.60 16.54
C PHE A 33 9.49 -18.11 17.75
N ASP A 34 10.78 -17.81 17.56
CA ASP A 34 11.71 -17.34 18.58
C ASP A 34 11.84 -15.81 18.62
N THR A 35 11.08 -15.10 17.78
CA THR A 35 11.12 -13.65 17.64
C THR A 35 9.79 -13.05 18.09
N SER A 36 9.84 -11.91 18.78
CA SER A 36 8.63 -11.17 19.17
C SER A 36 8.65 -9.75 18.62
N CYS A 37 7.48 -9.29 18.16
CA CYS A 37 7.28 -7.93 17.68
C CYS A 37 6.53 -7.11 18.74
N THR A 38 7.02 -5.90 19.00
CA THR A 38 6.37 -5.00 19.95
C THR A 38 5.16 -4.31 19.32
N ALA A 39 4.19 -3.89 20.14
CA ALA A 39 3.06 -3.10 19.65
C ALA A 39 3.51 -1.79 18.97
N SER A 40 4.59 -1.17 19.47
CA SER A 40 5.19 0.02 18.86
C SER A 40 5.76 -0.27 17.46
N PHE A 41 6.39 -1.43 17.26
CA PHE A 41 6.84 -1.88 15.95
C PHE A 41 5.66 -2.03 14.98
N THR A 42 4.61 -2.74 15.38
CA THR A 42 3.40 -2.92 14.56
C THR A 42 2.78 -1.58 14.18
N ASN A 43 2.63 -0.66 15.14
CA ASN A 43 2.08 0.67 14.88
C ASN A 43 2.95 1.50 13.93
N ALA A 44 4.27 1.44 14.06
CA ALA A 44 5.19 2.11 13.15
C ALA A 44 5.09 1.54 11.73
N LEU A 45 4.99 0.22 11.60
CA LEU A 45 4.82 -0.44 10.30
C LEU A 45 3.48 -0.07 9.63
N VAL A 46 2.41 0.07 10.42
CA VAL A 46 1.11 0.55 9.92
C VAL A 46 1.21 1.96 9.34
N GLU A 47 1.86 2.88 10.05
CA GLU A 47 2.04 4.24 9.54
C GLU A 47 2.94 4.26 8.30
N LEU A 48 4.02 3.47 8.27
CA LEU A 48 4.89 3.34 7.11
C LEU A 48 4.13 2.84 5.88
N CYS A 49 3.38 1.74 6.02
CA CYS A 49 2.57 1.20 4.93
C CYS A 49 1.47 2.16 4.49
N TYR A 50 0.83 2.87 5.42
CA TYR A 50 -0.16 3.90 5.09
C TYR A 50 0.45 5.01 4.22
N LEU A 51 1.60 5.57 4.64
CA LEU A 51 2.30 6.59 3.86
C LEU A 51 2.68 6.07 2.47
N GLN A 52 3.19 4.84 2.40
CA GLN A 52 3.55 4.21 1.13
C GLN A 52 2.33 4.05 0.21
N LEU A 53 1.18 3.60 0.72
CA LEU A 53 -0.05 3.45 -0.07
C LEU A 53 -0.54 4.80 -0.62
N VAL A 54 -0.43 5.87 0.17
CA VAL A 54 -0.81 7.22 -0.26
C VAL A 54 0.08 7.70 -1.42
N GLU A 55 1.40 7.54 -1.30
CA GLU A 55 2.32 7.95 -2.38
C GLU A 55 2.17 7.08 -3.62
N MET A 56 2.03 5.76 -3.47
CA MET A 56 1.78 4.85 -4.59
C MET A 56 0.48 5.23 -5.33
N GLY A 57 -0.60 5.54 -4.62
CA GLY A 57 -1.86 5.96 -5.23
C GLY A 57 -1.71 7.23 -6.08
N LYS A 58 -0.98 8.24 -5.58
CA LYS A 58 -0.70 9.48 -6.32
C LYS A 58 0.10 9.22 -7.59
N ASP A 59 1.15 8.41 -7.48
CA ASP A 59 2.01 8.08 -8.62
C ASP A 59 1.25 7.29 -9.69
N LEU A 60 0.49 6.26 -9.30
CA LEU A 60 -0.33 5.47 -10.23
C LEU A 60 -1.35 6.33 -10.97
N GLU A 61 -2.02 7.24 -10.26
CA GLU A 61 -2.97 8.17 -10.86
C GLU A 61 -2.28 9.16 -11.81
N ALA A 62 -1.09 9.64 -11.46
CA ALA A 62 -0.28 10.50 -12.33
C ALA A 62 0.18 9.78 -13.61
N PHE A 63 0.58 8.51 -13.52
CA PHE A 63 0.99 7.71 -14.68
C PHE A 63 -0.19 7.44 -15.63
N ALA A 64 -1.36 7.08 -15.10
CA ALA A 64 -2.56 6.89 -15.90
C ALA A 64 -2.93 8.18 -16.67
N ARG A 65 -2.95 9.33 -15.96
CA ARG A 65 -3.23 10.64 -16.59
C ARG A 65 -2.18 11.04 -17.63
N HIS A 66 -0.90 10.75 -17.38
CA HIS A 66 0.16 11.03 -18.35
C HIS A 66 -0.05 10.28 -19.67
N ALA A 67 -0.64 9.08 -19.61
CA ALA A 67 -1.07 8.30 -20.76
C ALA A 67 -2.48 8.63 -21.26
N SER A 68 -3.08 9.76 -20.82
CA SER A 68 -4.44 10.19 -21.17
C SER A 68 -5.53 9.15 -20.82
N ARG A 69 -5.34 8.45 -19.70
CA ARG A 69 -6.30 7.48 -19.14
C ARG A 69 -6.78 7.93 -17.76
N ASP A 70 -8.04 7.64 -17.46
CA ASP A 70 -8.63 7.80 -16.11
C ASP A 70 -8.70 6.47 -15.34
N THR A 71 -8.27 5.36 -15.96
CA THR A 71 -8.24 4.03 -15.36
C THR A 71 -6.78 3.57 -15.22
N ILE A 72 -6.40 3.20 -13.99
CA ILE A 72 -5.10 2.61 -13.67
C ILE A 72 -5.01 1.20 -14.25
N THR A 73 -3.86 0.87 -14.83
CA THR A 73 -3.56 -0.40 -15.51
C THR A 73 -2.28 -1.04 -14.98
N VAL A 74 -1.98 -2.26 -15.44
CA VAL A 74 -0.73 -2.96 -15.09
C VAL A 74 0.50 -2.15 -15.52
N ASP A 75 0.45 -1.43 -16.63
CA ASP A 75 1.57 -0.60 -17.10
C ASP A 75 1.96 0.50 -16.10
N ASP A 76 0.97 1.09 -15.42
CA ASP A 76 1.21 2.11 -14.39
C ASP A 76 1.92 1.50 -13.18
N MET A 77 1.50 0.28 -12.79
CA MET A 77 2.16 -0.48 -11.72
C MET A 77 3.58 -0.87 -12.11
N MET A 78 3.81 -1.30 -13.36
CA MET A 78 5.15 -1.61 -13.86
C MET A 78 6.04 -0.35 -13.88
N LEU A 79 5.50 0.81 -14.24
CA LEU A 79 6.24 2.07 -14.23
C LEU A 79 6.60 2.51 -12.79
N LEU A 80 5.71 2.29 -11.83
CA LEU A 80 5.97 2.51 -10.40
C LEU A 80 7.15 1.64 -9.92
N LEU A 81 7.17 0.37 -10.33
CA LEU A 81 8.18 -0.62 -9.94
C LEU A 81 9.51 -0.53 -10.72
N ARG A 82 9.67 0.43 -11.64
CA ARG A 82 10.85 0.53 -12.52
C ARG A 82 12.21 0.58 -11.81
N LYS A 83 12.23 0.99 -10.54
CA LYS A 83 13.44 1.08 -9.71
C LYS A 83 13.69 -0.18 -8.86
N THR A 84 12.78 -1.13 -8.87
CA THR A 84 12.83 -2.39 -8.11
C THR A 84 12.65 -3.59 -9.04
N PRO A 85 13.60 -3.85 -9.96
CA PRO A 85 13.43 -4.79 -11.07
C PRO A 85 13.13 -6.23 -10.63
N HIS A 86 13.60 -6.65 -9.46
CA HIS A 86 13.27 -7.98 -8.92
C HIS A 86 11.79 -8.08 -8.51
N LEU A 87 11.25 -7.06 -7.85
CA LEU A 87 9.84 -6.99 -7.48
C LEU A 87 8.96 -6.87 -8.72
N GLN A 88 9.40 -6.08 -9.71
CA GLN A 88 8.73 -5.97 -11.00
C GLN A 88 8.60 -7.34 -11.68
N LYS A 89 9.70 -8.12 -11.76
CA LYS A 89 9.68 -9.48 -12.33
C LYS A 89 8.77 -10.44 -11.57
N MET A 90 8.78 -10.36 -10.24
CA MET A 90 7.92 -11.22 -9.40
C MET A 90 6.42 -10.94 -9.65
N LEU A 91 6.06 -9.68 -9.92
CA LEU A 91 4.67 -9.27 -10.11
C LEU A 91 4.20 -9.31 -11.58
N LEU A 92 5.11 -9.46 -12.54
CA LEU A 92 4.75 -9.68 -13.93
C LEU A 92 3.96 -11.01 -14.05
N PRO A 93 2.78 -11.01 -14.71
CA PRO A 93 2.06 -12.22 -15.06
C PRO A 93 2.96 -13.20 -15.81
N ASP A 94 2.80 -14.50 -15.58
CA ASP A 94 3.61 -15.54 -16.23
C ASP A 94 3.59 -15.43 -17.77
N ASP A 95 2.48 -14.96 -18.33
CA ASP A 95 2.26 -14.75 -19.77
C ASP A 95 3.10 -13.59 -20.36
N LEU A 96 3.71 -12.76 -19.51
CA LEU A 96 4.53 -11.59 -19.87
C LEU A 96 5.99 -11.71 -19.38
N ARG A 97 6.40 -12.88 -18.85
CA ARG A 97 7.75 -13.15 -18.36
C ARG A 97 8.70 -13.65 -19.46
#